data_AF-A0A2E3XV23-F1
#
_entry.id   AF-A0A2E3XV23-F1
#
_cell.length_a   1.000
_cell.length_b   1.000
_cell.length_c   1.000
_cell.angle_alpha   90.00
_cell.angle_beta   90.00
_cell.angle_gamma   90.00
#
_symmetry.space_group_name_H-M   'P 1'
#
loop_
_entity.id
_entity.type
_entity.pdbx_description
1 polymer ?
#
loop_
_entity_poly.entity_id
_entity_poly.type
_entity_poly.pdbx_seq_one_letter_code
_entity_poly.pdbx_strand_id
1 'polypeptide(L)'
;MKDLSFNTPRLQLSLLEDGAALEAKELSVQIENEVAKINLSSFGYSSPESVFNIGELELKCDVLREGELSDFKTYIASCLTETDLDAREAVSFGFHQTGISEKTGEPLNIKIDGAISDLKIKENRLILSADRLGLNVSEEVFFEISGLGVNCQKDPELKTLEIPLLLDHCKKDANVETSNVDFHIINEKAESVRGQIDTRFVYTKNGVLNFHLDHIKMVDKESRKLIQGLLGNCKMKADTDLFDVESIIDACTTQMAVNIRNLFTDERATRQDTLKRNDFNINHYRIDEDKAGVSDVRASITDRKLAASVRVRVLGMNLLVTIQGLVNWNKDTSVLTLDVTHSRLPLGITSKGMFMSIAKKFLASDMIKFGSGNKIHIQL
;
A
#
# COMPACT_ATOMS: atom_id res chain seq x y z
N MET A 1 -10.74 -35.75 -28.86
CA MET A 1 -11.54 -34.51 -28.99
C MET A 1 -11.17 -33.85 -30.29
N LYS A 2 -12.12 -33.18 -30.98
CA LYS A 2 -11.79 -32.34 -32.14
C LYS A 2 -11.36 -30.97 -31.62
N ASP A 3 -10.24 -30.46 -32.10
CA ASP A 3 -9.81 -29.09 -31.84
C ASP A 3 -10.92 -28.12 -32.30
N LEU A 4 -11.45 -27.34 -31.37
CA LEU A 4 -12.40 -26.27 -31.64
C LEU A 4 -11.62 -24.96 -31.55
N SER A 5 -11.51 -24.27 -32.69
CA SER A 5 -10.93 -22.94 -32.78
C SER A 5 -11.99 -21.94 -33.21
N PHE A 6 -12.20 -20.90 -32.41
CA PHE A 6 -13.00 -19.73 -32.79
C PHE A 6 -12.09 -18.50 -32.86
N ASN A 7 -12.13 -17.78 -33.98
CA ASN A 7 -11.44 -16.51 -34.17
C ASN A 7 -12.46 -15.43 -34.48
N THR A 8 -12.50 -14.39 -33.65
CA THR A 8 -13.30 -13.18 -33.92
C THR A 8 -12.36 -11.98 -33.98
N PRO A 9 -12.24 -11.30 -35.14
CA PRO A 9 -11.26 -10.21 -35.30
C PRO A 9 -11.54 -9.00 -34.41
N ARG A 10 -12.80 -8.79 -34.02
CA ARG A 10 -13.19 -7.76 -33.05
C ARG A 10 -14.47 -8.20 -32.35
N LEU A 11 -14.43 -8.28 -31.02
CA LEU A 11 -15.63 -8.48 -30.22
C LEU A 11 -15.93 -7.14 -29.54
N GLN A 12 -16.85 -6.36 -30.10
CA GLN A 12 -17.44 -5.24 -29.37
C GLN A 12 -18.55 -5.82 -28.50
N LEU A 13 -18.25 -5.98 -27.21
CA LEU A 13 -19.30 -6.20 -26.22
C LEU A 13 -19.98 -4.83 -26.05
N SER A 14 -21.27 -4.80 -26.40
CA SER A 14 -22.14 -3.63 -26.49
C SER A 14 -21.95 -2.60 -25.37
N LEU A 15 -22.29 -1.33 -25.68
CA LEU A 15 -22.48 -0.25 -24.70
C LEU A 15 -23.17 -0.81 -23.45
N LEU A 16 -22.44 -0.79 -22.34
CA LEU A 16 -23.01 -1.05 -21.02
C LEU A 16 -23.91 0.14 -20.66
N GLU A 17 -24.80 -0.04 -19.69
CA GLU A 17 -25.54 1.08 -19.09
C GLU A 17 -24.52 2.17 -18.66
N ASP A 18 -24.91 3.45 -18.79
CA ASP A 18 -24.10 4.64 -18.48
C ASP A 18 -22.95 5.01 -19.44
N GLY A 19 -22.97 4.50 -20.68
CA GLY A 19 -22.06 4.96 -21.75
C GLY A 19 -20.65 4.37 -21.67
N ALA A 20 -20.48 3.31 -20.86
CA ALA A 20 -19.25 2.53 -20.84
C ALA A 20 -19.17 1.57 -22.05
N ALA A 21 -17.95 1.37 -22.56
CA ALA A 21 -17.64 0.51 -23.69
C ALA A 21 -16.57 -0.51 -23.32
N LEU A 22 -16.76 -1.75 -23.75
CA LEU A 22 -15.79 -2.83 -23.69
C LEU A 22 -15.28 -3.13 -25.10
N GLU A 23 -13.97 -3.16 -25.27
CA GLU A 23 -13.33 -3.52 -26.54
C GLU A 23 -12.36 -4.68 -26.33
N ALA A 24 -12.58 -5.77 -27.05
CA ALA A 24 -11.63 -6.87 -27.18
C ALA A 24 -11.21 -7.00 -28.65
N LYS A 25 -9.89 -6.99 -28.90
CA LYS A 25 -9.34 -7.21 -30.25
C LYS A 25 -8.78 -8.60 -30.38
N GLU A 26 -9.06 -9.23 -31.53
CA GLU A 26 -8.50 -10.51 -31.96
C GLU A 26 -8.64 -11.61 -30.91
N LEU A 27 -9.84 -11.73 -30.33
CA LEU A 27 -10.17 -12.84 -29.44
C LEU A 27 -10.09 -14.16 -30.23
N SER A 28 -9.20 -15.04 -29.76
CA SER A 28 -9.14 -16.43 -30.20
C SER A 28 -9.31 -17.37 -29.01
N VAL A 29 -10.08 -18.43 -29.20
CA VAL A 29 -10.23 -19.51 -28.22
C VAL A 29 -9.81 -20.81 -28.86
N GLN A 30 -8.85 -21.49 -28.25
CA GLN A 30 -8.36 -22.82 -28.66
C GLN A 30 -8.55 -23.78 -27.49
N ILE A 31 -9.17 -24.94 -27.74
CA ILE A 31 -9.35 -25.96 -26.71
C ILE A 31 -8.47 -27.16 -27.04
N GLU A 32 -7.50 -27.46 -26.18
CA GLU A 32 -6.57 -28.58 -26.31
C GLU A 32 -6.49 -29.34 -24.98
N ASN A 33 -6.69 -30.66 -24.99
CA ASN A 33 -6.53 -31.53 -23.81
C ASN A 33 -7.23 -31.02 -22.54
N GLU A 34 -8.51 -30.62 -22.65
CA GLU A 34 -9.31 -30.07 -21.53
C GLU A 34 -8.82 -28.71 -21.00
N VAL A 35 -7.93 -28.03 -21.72
CA VAL A 35 -7.49 -26.65 -21.42
C VAL A 35 -8.01 -25.71 -22.50
N ALA A 36 -8.71 -24.66 -22.10
CA ALA A 36 -9.08 -23.55 -22.97
C ALA A 36 -7.99 -22.48 -22.92
N LYS A 37 -7.36 -22.23 -24.06
CA LYS A 37 -6.45 -21.10 -24.29
C LYS A 37 -7.23 -19.96 -24.90
N ILE A 38 -7.33 -18.85 -24.18
CA ILE A 38 -7.99 -17.62 -24.63
C ILE A 38 -6.89 -16.60 -24.91
N ASN A 39 -6.71 -16.23 -26.17
CA ASN A 39 -5.76 -15.17 -26.54
C ASN A 39 -6.51 -13.92 -26.93
N LEU A 40 -6.03 -12.78 -26.43
CA LEU A 40 -6.52 -11.44 -26.72
C LEU A 40 -5.30 -10.58 -27.06
N SER A 41 -5.31 -9.87 -28.19
CA SER A 41 -4.20 -8.95 -28.50
C SER A 41 -4.29 -7.64 -27.72
N SER A 42 -5.50 -7.27 -27.31
CA SER A 42 -5.74 -6.22 -26.32
C SER A 42 -7.16 -6.33 -25.76
N PHE A 43 -7.31 -5.89 -24.51
CA PHE A 43 -8.61 -5.68 -23.89
C PHE A 43 -8.66 -4.29 -23.27
N GLY A 44 -9.77 -3.60 -23.49
CA GLY A 44 -9.99 -2.25 -23.03
C GLY A 44 -11.39 -2.07 -22.46
N TYR A 45 -11.47 -1.26 -21.41
CA TYR A 45 -12.70 -0.72 -20.87
C TYR A 45 -12.57 0.80 -20.86
N SER A 46 -13.62 1.50 -21.29
CA SER A 46 -13.68 2.96 -21.22
C SER A 46 -15.07 3.40 -20.80
N SER A 47 -15.13 4.29 -19.83
CA SER A 47 -16.30 5.07 -19.44
C SER A 47 -15.91 6.56 -19.41
N PRO A 48 -16.85 7.49 -19.18
CA PRO A 48 -16.52 8.91 -19.05
C PRO A 48 -15.49 9.22 -17.96
N GLU A 49 -15.45 8.40 -16.91
CA GLU A 49 -14.65 8.64 -15.71
C GLU A 49 -13.49 7.65 -15.54
N SER A 50 -13.41 6.60 -16.36
CA SER A 50 -12.41 5.55 -16.17
C SER A 50 -12.01 4.90 -17.49
N VAL A 51 -10.71 4.66 -17.64
CA VAL A 51 -10.13 3.95 -18.78
C VAL A 51 -9.21 2.87 -18.24
N PHE A 52 -9.42 1.64 -18.67
CA PHE A 52 -8.56 0.50 -18.38
C PHE A 52 -8.11 -0.12 -19.70
N ASN A 53 -6.83 -0.41 -19.85
CA ASN A 53 -6.29 -1.12 -21.00
C ASN A 53 -5.30 -2.17 -20.52
N ILE A 54 -5.37 -3.35 -21.12
CA ILE A 54 -4.40 -4.42 -20.96
C ILE A 54 -3.92 -4.83 -22.36
N GLY A 55 -2.61 -5.11 -22.46
CA GLY A 55 -1.96 -5.56 -23.68
C GLY A 55 -2.33 -6.99 -24.08
N GLU A 56 -1.43 -7.64 -24.81
CA GLU A 56 -1.60 -9.02 -25.23
C GLU A 56 -1.69 -9.95 -24.01
N LEU A 57 -2.68 -10.84 -24.03
CA LEU A 57 -3.07 -11.68 -22.91
C LEU A 57 -3.38 -13.09 -23.42
N GLU A 58 -2.65 -14.08 -22.89
CA GLU A 58 -2.99 -15.51 -23.02
C GLU A 58 -3.49 -16.00 -21.66
N LEU A 59 -4.75 -16.42 -21.58
CA LEU A 59 -5.32 -17.06 -20.39
C LEU A 59 -5.45 -18.56 -20.65
N LYS A 60 -4.94 -19.38 -19.73
CA LYS A 60 -5.16 -20.83 -19.74
C LYS A 60 -6.16 -21.16 -18.64
N CYS A 61 -7.34 -21.62 -19.03
CA CYS A 61 -8.38 -22.04 -18.10
C CYS A 61 -8.66 -23.52 -18.26
N ASP A 62 -8.74 -24.25 -17.15
CA ASP A 62 -9.15 -25.65 -17.18
C ASP A 62 -10.65 -25.75 -17.49
N VAL A 63 -11.02 -26.64 -18.41
CA VAL A 63 -12.39 -26.82 -18.84
C VAL A 63 -13.09 -27.78 -17.87
N LEU A 64 -13.99 -27.26 -17.04
CA LEU A 64 -14.83 -28.09 -16.18
C LEU A 64 -15.79 -28.92 -17.07
N ARG A 65 -15.50 -30.24 -17.17
CA ARG A 65 -16.29 -31.38 -17.70
C ARG A 65 -17.22 -31.16 -18.92
N GLU A 66 -17.12 -32.06 -19.89
CA GLU A 66 -18.01 -32.15 -21.06
C GLU A 66 -19.51 -32.12 -20.66
N GLY A 67 -20.18 -30.98 -20.90
CA GLY A 67 -21.63 -30.83 -20.71
C GLY A 67 -22.13 -29.43 -20.37
N GLU A 68 -21.30 -28.57 -19.78
CA GLU A 68 -21.74 -27.24 -19.26
C GLU A 68 -21.27 -26.04 -20.12
N LEU A 69 -20.65 -26.32 -21.28
CA LEU A 69 -19.98 -25.34 -22.14
C LEU A 69 -20.91 -24.50 -23.04
N SER A 70 -22.21 -24.49 -22.77
CA SER A 70 -23.19 -23.74 -23.57
C SER A 70 -23.29 -22.25 -23.22
N ASP A 71 -22.72 -21.80 -22.09
CA ASP A 71 -22.78 -20.41 -21.61
C ASP A 71 -21.37 -19.85 -21.33
N PHE A 72 -21.09 -18.65 -21.84
CA PHE A 72 -19.88 -17.86 -21.57
C PHE A 72 -19.63 -17.68 -20.06
N LYS A 73 -20.69 -17.63 -19.25
CA LYS A 73 -20.57 -17.57 -17.78
C LYS A 73 -19.87 -18.79 -17.19
N THR A 74 -20.09 -20.00 -17.73
CA THR A 74 -19.42 -21.22 -17.25
C THR A 74 -17.92 -21.17 -17.54
N TYR A 75 -17.51 -20.56 -18.66
CA TYR A 75 -16.10 -20.35 -18.98
C TYR A 75 -15.42 -19.40 -17.98
N ILE A 76 -16.07 -18.27 -17.67
CA ILE A 76 -15.57 -17.32 -16.65
C ILE A 76 -15.44 -18.01 -15.29
N ALA A 77 -16.46 -18.76 -14.86
CA ALA A 77 -16.43 -19.49 -13.59
C ALA A 77 -15.28 -20.51 -13.54
N SER A 78 -15.01 -21.20 -14.65
CA SER A 78 -13.89 -22.14 -14.76
C SER A 78 -12.54 -21.42 -14.62
N CYS A 79 -12.36 -20.29 -15.32
CA CYS A 79 -11.17 -19.46 -15.17
C CYS A 79 -11.00 -18.93 -13.73
N LEU A 80 -12.08 -18.55 -13.05
CA LEU A 80 -12.02 -18.09 -11.65
C LEU A 80 -11.69 -19.20 -10.64
N THR A 81 -11.79 -20.47 -11.05
CA THR A 81 -11.42 -21.62 -10.23
C THR A 81 -9.94 -21.93 -10.40
N GLU A 82 -9.49 -22.07 -11.64
CA GLU A 82 -8.09 -22.32 -11.99
C GLU A 82 -7.76 -21.58 -13.29
N THR A 83 -6.88 -20.59 -13.19
CA THR A 83 -6.28 -19.90 -14.34
C THR A 83 -4.80 -19.69 -14.08
N ASP A 84 -4.01 -19.98 -15.10
CA ASP A 84 -2.63 -19.53 -15.17
C ASP A 84 -2.51 -18.53 -16.33
N LEU A 85 -2.21 -17.28 -15.98
CA LEU A 85 -1.72 -16.30 -16.93
C LEU A 85 -0.21 -16.48 -17.00
N ASP A 86 0.19 -17.33 -17.94
CA ASP A 86 1.59 -17.57 -18.29
C ASP A 86 1.93 -16.63 -19.44
N ALA A 87 2.15 -15.36 -19.10
CA ALA A 87 2.60 -14.39 -20.08
C ALA A 87 4.09 -14.63 -20.35
N ARG A 88 4.41 -15.05 -21.57
CA ARG A 88 5.82 -15.22 -22.01
C ARG A 88 6.62 -13.92 -21.86
N GLU A 89 5.94 -12.78 -21.87
CA GLU A 89 6.45 -11.43 -21.63
C GLU A 89 5.47 -10.68 -20.72
N ALA A 90 5.95 -9.79 -19.84
CA ALA A 90 5.10 -9.11 -18.88
C ALA A 90 3.98 -8.30 -19.56
N VAL A 91 2.74 -8.51 -19.14
CA VAL A 91 1.56 -7.87 -19.72
C VAL A 91 1.44 -6.45 -19.20
N SER A 92 1.64 -5.47 -20.08
CA SER A 92 1.43 -4.07 -19.74
C SER A 92 -0.05 -3.79 -19.48
N PHE A 93 -0.34 -3.08 -18.39
CA PHE A 93 -1.67 -2.55 -18.14
C PHE A 93 -1.61 -1.07 -17.75
N GLY A 94 -2.70 -0.37 -18.01
CA GLY A 94 -2.91 1.01 -17.61
C GLY A 94 -4.34 1.21 -17.15
N PHE A 95 -4.50 1.85 -16.00
CA PHE A 95 -5.76 2.31 -15.46
C PHE A 95 -5.67 3.82 -15.25
N HIS A 96 -6.71 4.54 -15.66
CA HIS A 96 -6.82 5.98 -15.45
C HIS A 96 -8.25 6.27 -15.01
N GLN A 97 -8.40 6.90 -13.85
CA GLN A 97 -9.68 7.33 -13.31
C GLN A 97 -9.65 8.83 -13.04
N THR A 98 -10.70 9.51 -13.47
CA THR A 98 -10.95 10.92 -13.18
C THR A 98 -12.31 11.07 -12.52
N GLY A 99 -12.42 11.85 -11.46
CA GLY A 99 -13.69 12.07 -10.79
C GLY A 99 -13.61 13.18 -9.74
N ILE A 100 -14.57 13.17 -8.82
CA ILE A 100 -14.58 14.05 -7.65
C ILE A 100 -14.52 13.16 -6.42
N SER A 101 -13.57 13.43 -5.53
CA SER A 101 -13.50 12.77 -4.23
C SER A 101 -14.77 13.08 -3.43
N GLU A 102 -15.56 12.07 -3.08
CA GLU A 102 -16.77 12.26 -2.25
C GLU A 102 -16.44 12.87 -0.88
N LYS A 103 -15.24 12.62 -0.37
CA LYS A 103 -14.78 13.11 0.94
C LYS A 103 -14.31 14.56 0.89
N THR A 104 -13.56 14.96 -0.14
CA THR A 104 -12.93 16.29 -0.20
C THR A 104 -13.63 17.26 -1.15
N GLY A 105 -14.44 16.75 -2.08
CA GLY A 105 -15.05 17.53 -3.15
C GLY A 105 -14.06 17.97 -4.24
N GLU A 106 -12.81 17.50 -4.18
CA GLU A 106 -11.74 17.90 -5.10
C GLU A 106 -11.63 16.96 -6.30
N PRO A 107 -11.09 17.44 -7.45
CA PRO A 107 -10.79 16.58 -8.59
C PRO A 107 -9.82 15.47 -8.20
N LEU A 108 -10.24 14.23 -8.42
CA LEU A 108 -9.44 13.04 -8.23
C LEU A 108 -8.93 12.59 -9.59
N ASN A 109 -7.61 12.43 -9.73
CA ASN A 109 -6.99 11.89 -10.94
C ASN A 109 -6.05 10.75 -10.54
N ILE A 110 -6.46 9.51 -10.72
CA ILE A 110 -5.65 8.33 -10.37
C ILE A 110 -5.18 7.69 -11.67
N LYS A 111 -3.87 7.56 -11.82
CA LYS A 111 -3.26 6.78 -12.91
C LYS A 111 -2.45 5.63 -12.31
N ILE A 112 -2.72 4.43 -12.76
CA ILE A 112 -1.94 3.23 -12.45
C ILE A 112 -1.39 2.69 -13.76
N ASP A 113 -0.10 2.44 -13.82
CA ASP A 113 0.52 1.76 -14.96
C ASP A 113 1.50 0.70 -14.47
N GLY A 114 1.64 -0.39 -15.21
CA GLY A 114 2.52 -1.46 -14.76
C GLY A 114 2.62 -2.60 -15.76
N ALA A 115 3.42 -3.59 -15.39
CA ALA A 115 3.60 -4.81 -16.15
C ALA A 115 3.42 -6.02 -15.23
N ILE A 116 2.38 -6.81 -15.48
CA ILE A 116 2.08 -8.04 -14.74
C ILE A 116 2.92 -9.15 -15.35
N SER A 117 3.85 -9.70 -14.59
CA SER A 117 4.69 -10.81 -15.03
C SER A 117 4.06 -12.18 -14.79
N ASP A 118 3.17 -12.30 -13.81
CA ASP A 118 2.48 -13.56 -13.47
C ASP A 118 1.12 -13.28 -12.82
N LEU A 119 0.08 -14.04 -13.20
CA LEU A 119 -1.19 -14.06 -12.48
C LEU A 119 -1.71 -15.50 -12.42
N LYS A 120 -1.70 -16.09 -11.23
CA LYS A 120 -2.25 -17.43 -10.98
C LYS A 120 -3.48 -17.32 -10.10
N ILE A 121 -4.61 -17.77 -10.63
CA ILE A 121 -5.84 -17.99 -9.89
C ILE A 121 -5.91 -19.49 -9.61
N LYS A 122 -5.87 -19.87 -8.33
CA LYS A 122 -6.04 -21.26 -7.87
C LYS A 122 -7.29 -21.33 -7.03
N GLU A 123 -7.84 -22.53 -6.81
CA GLU A 123 -9.12 -22.75 -6.12
C GLU A 123 -9.38 -21.79 -4.94
N ASN A 124 -8.41 -21.60 -4.04
CA ASN A 124 -8.55 -20.73 -2.86
C ASN A 124 -7.55 -19.56 -2.78
N ARG A 125 -6.75 -19.30 -3.82
CA ARG A 125 -5.68 -18.29 -3.80
C ARG A 125 -5.62 -17.49 -5.10
N LEU A 126 -5.35 -16.21 -4.99
CA LEU A 126 -4.94 -15.34 -6.09
C LEU A 126 -3.47 -14.96 -5.86
N ILE A 127 -2.63 -15.22 -6.84
CA ILE A 127 -1.21 -14.88 -6.84
C ILE A 127 -0.96 -13.94 -8.02
N LEU A 128 -0.46 -12.74 -7.76
CA LEU A 128 -0.13 -11.75 -8.78
C LEU A 128 1.33 -11.31 -8.57
N SER A 129 2.12 -11.34 -9.63
CA SER A 129 3.46 -10.75 -9.66
C SER A 129 3.53 -9.65 -10.71
N ALA A 130 4.15 -8.53 -10.35
CA ALA A 130 4.41 -7.42 -11.25
C ALA A 130 5.82 -6.88 -11.02
N ASP A 131 6.56 -6.71 -12.10
CA ASP A 131 7.96 -6.26 -12.01
C ASP A 131 8.03 -4.80 -11.58
N ARG A 132 7.07 -3.99 -12.05
CA ARG A 132 6.95 -2.57 -11.75
C ARG A 132 5.49 -2.13 -11.82
N LEU A 133 5.08 -1.28 -10.87
CA LEU A 133 3.79 -0.62 -10.83
C LEU A 133 4.00 0.86 -10.45
N GLY A 134 3.65 1.75 -11.37
CA GLY A 134 3.53 3.18 -11.15
C GLY A 134 2.12 3.54 -10.70
N LEU A 135 2.00 4.37 -9.68
CA LEU A 135 0.75 4.92 -9.19
C LEU A 135 0.91 6.43 -9.02
N ASN A 136 0.13 7.21 -9.76
CA ASN A 136 0.03 8.65 -9.60
C ASN A 136 -1.35 8.99 -9.05
N VAL A 137 -1.38 9.63 -7.89
CA VAL A 137 -2.59 10.18 -7.28
C VAL A 137 -2.48 11.70 -7.39
N SER A 138 -3.28 12.26 -8.27
CA SER A 138 -3.22 13.66 -8.69
C SER A 138 -1.86 14.03 -9.29
N GLU A 139 -1.55 15.33 -9.42
CA GLU A 139 -0.23 15.82 -9.87
C GLU A 139 0.80 15.88 -8.72
N GLU A 140 0.42 15.43 -7.53
CA GLU A 140 1.13 15.71 -6.28
C GLU A 140 1.79 14.46 -5.68
N VAL A 141 1.21 13.28 -5.90
CA VAL A 141 1.66 12.06 -5.24
C VAL A 141 1.98 10.99 -6.27
N PHE A 142 3.24 10.53 -6.27
CA PHE A 142 3.75 9.53 -7.19
C PHE A 142 4.37 8.40 -6.39
N PHE A 143 4.01 7.16 -6.72
CA PHE A 143 4.59 5.95 -6.18
C PHE A 143 5.09 5.08 -7.32
N GLU A 144 6.23 4.44 -7.10
CA GLU A 144 6.79 3.43 -7.97
C GLU A 144 7.14 2.22 -7.12
N ILE A 145 6.45 1.11 -7.36
CA ILE A 145 6.60 -0.15 -6.64
C ILE A 145 7.33 -1.12 -7.56
N SER A 146 8.46 -1.67 -7.13
CA SER A 146 9.15 -2.72 -7.91
C SER A 146 9.06 -4.08 -7.23
N GLY A 147 8.99 -5.12 -8.07
CA GLY A 147 8.94 -6.52 -7.66
C GLY A 147 7.76 -6.82 -6.75
N LEU A 148 6.55 -6.37 -7.10
CA LEU A 148 5.33 -6.61 -6.35
C LEU A 148 4.92 -8.08 -6.50
N GLY A 149 4.81 -8.79 -5.38
CA GLY A 149 4.18 -10.10 -5.27
C GLY A 149 2.99 -10.02 -4.31
N VAL A 150 1.80 -10.36 -4.77
CA VAL A 150 0.59 -10.43 -3.96
C VAL A 150 0.12 -11.88 -3.94
N ASN A 151 -0.07 -12.44 -2.77
CA ASN A 151 -0.69 -13.74 -2.57
C ASN A 151 -1.82 -13.59 -1.56
N CYS A 152 -3.06 -13.67 -2.02
CA CYS A 152 -4.21 -13.49 -1.16
C CYS A 152 -5.23 -14.62 -1.28
N GLN A 153 -6.03 -14.80 -0.23
CA GLN A 153 -7.11 -15.75 -0.20
C GLN A 153 -8.28 -15.26 -1.05
N LYS A 154 -8.91 -16.17 -1.79
CA LYS A 154 -10.20 -15.94 -2.44
C LYS A 154 -11.24 -16.97 -1.98
N ASP A 155 -12.51 -16.66 -2.22
CA ASP A 155 -13.59 -17.63 -2.06
C ASP A 155 -13.45 -18.76 -3.11
N PRO A 156 -13.39 -20.05 -2.70
CA PRO A 156 -13.41 -21.17 -3.64
C PRO A 156 -14.72 -21.31 -4.42
N GLU A 157 -15.82 -20.77 -3.89
CA GLU A 157 -17.14 -20.84 -4.53
C GLU A 157 -17.44 -19.64 -5.45
N LEU A 158 -16.44 -18.80 -5.72
CA LEU A 158 -16.60 -17.60 -6.56
C LEU A 158 -16.94 -17.99 -8.02
N LYS A 159 -18.21 -17.87 -8.40
CA LYS A 159 -18.70 -18.20 -9.75
C LYS A 159 -18.73 -17.00 -10.70
N THR A 160 -18.63 -15.79 -10.17
CA THR A 160 -18.70 -14.52 -10.90
C THR A 160 -17.56 -13.61 -10.45
N LEU A 161 -16.99 -12.81 -11.37
CA LEU A 161 -15.94 -11.86 -11.03
C LEU A 161 -16.57 -10.65 -10.32
N GLU A 162 -16.78 -10.79 -9.02
CA GLU A 162 -17.24 -9.72 -8.14
C GLU A 162 -16.05 -9.17 -7.37
N ILE A 163 -15.46 -8.09 -7.88
CA ILE A 163 -14.29 -7.43 -7.30
C ILE A 163 -14.46 -7.15 -5.80
N PRO A 164 -15.61 -6.67 -5.30
CA PRO A 164 -15.79 -6.44 -3.86
C PRO A 164 -15.64 -7.72 -3.02
N LEU A 165 -16.17 -8.86 -3.48
CA LEU A 165 -16.05 -10.14 -2.78
C LEU A 165 -14.60 -10.63 -2.80
N LEU A 166 -13.93 -10.55 -3.96
CA LEU A 166 -12.51 -10.90 -4.09
C LEU A 166 -11.65 -10.09 -3.11
N LEU A 167 -11.87 -8.78 -3.06
CA LEU A 167 -11.13 -7.88 -2.17
C LEU A 167 -11.41 -8.16 -0.70
N ASP A 168 -12.64 -8.50 -0.30
CA ASP A 168 -12.97 -8.79 1.12
C ASP A 168 -12.19 -9.99 1.67
N HIS A 169 -12.02 -11.04 0.87
CA HIS A 169 -11.20 -12.19 1.26
C HIS A 169 -9.70 -11.83 1.29
N CYS A 170 -9.22 -11.08 0.29
CA CYS A 170 -7.83 -10.63 0.29
C CYS A 170 -7.51 -9.71 1.47
N LYS A 171 -8.46 -8.90 1.96
CA LYS A 171 -8.26 -8.08 3.17
C LYS A 171 -7.95 -8.91 4.42
N LYS A 172 -8.42 -10.17 4.51
CA LYS A 172 -8.30 -11.01 5.72
C LYS A 172 -7.04 -11.88 5.71
N ASP A 173 -6.62 -12.34 4.54
CA ASP A 173 -5.42 -13.13 4.29
C ASP A 173 -4.78 -12.66 2.98
N ALA A 174 -3.81 -11.76 3.09
CA ALA A 174 -2.97 -11.33 1.99
C ALA A 174 -1.52 -11.28 2.46
N ASN A 175 -0.61 -11.72 1.62
CA ASN A 175 0.81 -11.48 1.73
C ASN A 175 1.24 -10.61 0.55
N VAL A 176 1.80 -9.45 0.84
CA VAL A 176 2.34 -8.50 -0.12
C VAL A 176 3.83 -8.39 0.10
N GLU A 177 4.58 -8.77 -0.92
CA GLU A 177 6.03 -8.66 -0.98
C GLU A 177 6.37 -7.62 -2.04
N THR A 178 7.34 -6.76 -1.76
CA THR A 178 7.88 -5.82 -2.74
C THR A 178 9.34 -5.59 -2.45
N SER A 179 10.14 -5.32 -3.48
CA SER A 179 11.57 -5.06 -3.30
C SER A 179 11.82 -3.64 -2.77
N ASN A 180 11.15 -2.67 -3.37
CA ASN A 180 11.22 -1.26 -2.99
C ASN A 180 9.94 -0.52 -3.41
N VAL A 181 9.60 0.51 -2.64
CA VAL A 181 8.60 1.52 -2.99
C VAL A 181 9.27 2.89 -2.96
N ASP A 182 9.49 3.46 -4.14
CA ASP A 182 9.92 4.85 -4.27
C ASP A 182 8.70 5.76 -4.29
N PHE A 183 8.77 6.90 -3.59
CA PHE A 183 7.68 7.86 -3.56
C PHE A 183 8.16 9.31 -3.70
N HIS A 184 7.29 10.12 -4.27
CA HIS A 184 7.45 11.55 -4.43
C HIS A 184 6.15 12.25 -4.08
N ILE A 185 6.21 13.13 -3.09
CA ILE A 185 5.07 13.91 -2.62
C ILE A 185 5.41 15.38 -2.84
N ILE A 186 4.53 16.12 -3.49
CA ILE A 186 4.58 17.56 -3.64
C ILE A 186 3.38 18.11 -2.88
N ASN A 187 3.61 18.91 -1.84
CA ASN A 187 2.51 19.52 -1.09
C ASN A 187 1.97 20.79 -1.78
N GLU A 188 0.86 21.33 -1.26
CA GLU A 188 0.25 22.58 -1.74
C GLU A 188 1.19 23.80 -1.73
N LYS A 189 2.21 23.79 -0.86
CA LYS A 189 3.27 24.82 -0.80
C LYS A 189 4.38 24.58 -1.85
N ALA A 190 4.18 23.63 -2.76
CA ALA A 190 5.12 23.15 -3.76
C ALA A 190 6.44 22.64 -3.17
N GLU A 191 6.43 22.15 -1.93
CA GLU A 191 7.56 21.49 -1.30
C GLU A 191 7.53 20.00 -1.64
N SER A 192 8.65 19.51 -2.15
CA SER A 192 8.84 18.11 -2.54
C SER A 192 9.49 17.32 -1.40
N VAL A 193 8.97 16.11 -1.18
CA VAL A 193 9.56 15.06 -0.35
C VAL A 193 9.78 13.85 -1.25
N ARG A 194 11.00 13.31 -1.23
CA ARG A 194 11.35 12.05 -1.90
C ARG A 194 11.62 10.99 -0.87
N GLY A 195 11.14 9.78 -1.10
CA GLY A 195 11.43 8.68 -0.21
C GLY A 195 11.51 7.34 -0.91
N GLN A 196 12.03 6.38 -0.16
CA GLN A 196 12.17 4.99 -0.56
C GLN A 196 11.89 4.11 0.65
N ILE A 197 11.11 3.05 0.44
CA ILE A 197 10.77 2.05 1.43
C ILE A 197 11.28 0.71 0.91
N ASP A 198 12.28 0.15 1.57
CA ASP A 198 12.71 -1.23 1.38
C ASP A 198 11.86 -2.09 2.30
N THR A 199 11.02 -2.93 1.70
CA THR A 199 10.11 -3.80 2.44
C THR A 199 10.55 -5.25 2.30
N ARG A 200 10.33 -6.01 3.37
CA ARG A 200 10.58 -7.44 3.36
C ARG A 200 9.29 -8.22 3.19
N PHE A 201 8.25 -7.80 3.90
CA PHE A 201 6.90 -8.34 3.79
C PHE A 201 5.89 -7.40 4.46
N VAL A 202 4.69 -7.39 3.92
CA VAL A 202 3.48 -6.83 4.54
C VAL A 202 2.39 -7.89 4.38
N TYR A 203 1.88 -8.43 5.48
CA TYR A 203 0.84 -9.45 5.40
C TYR A 203 -0.27 -9.23 6.42
N THR A 204 -1.49 -9.57 6.03
CA THR A 204 -2.62 -9.70 6.94
C THR A 204 -2.88 -11.18 7.18
N LYS A 205 -3.01 -11.59 8.45
CA LYS A 205 -3.41 -12.94 8.82
C LYS A 205 -4.34 -12.90 10.01
N ASN A 206 -5.51 -13.52 9.88
CA ASN A 206 -6.55 -13.54 10.93
C ASN A 206 -6.90 -12.13 11.43
N GLY A 207 -6.98 -11.16 10.51
CA GLY A 207 -7.26 -9.76 10.85
C GLY A 207 -6.12 -9.04 11.58
N VAL A 208 -4.89 -9.56 11.55
CA VAL A 208 -3.71 -8.83 12.05
C VAL A 208 -2.83 -8.44 10.88
N LEU A 209 -2.69 -7.14 10.66
CA LEU A 209 -1.72 -6.57 9.72
C LEU A 209 -0.33 -6.63 10.36
N ASN A 210 0.63 -7.24 9.68
CA ASN A 210 2.03 -7.32 10.08
C ASN A 210 2.88 -6.70 8.98
N PHE A 211 3.88 -5.92 9.34
CA PHE A 211 4.79 -5.30 8.39
C PHE A 211 6.22 -5.35 8.90
N HIS A 212 7.14 -5.58 7.96
CA HIS A 212 8.58 -5.53 8.18
C HIS A 212 9.22 -4.71 7.08
N LEU A 213 9.61 -3.49 7.43
CA LEU A 213 10.30 -2.56 6.53
C LEU A 213 11.76 -2.50 6.98
N ASP A 214 12.67 -2.93 6.11
CA ASP A 214 14.10 -2.98 6.41
C ASP A 214 14.68 -1.56 6.48
N HIS A 215 14.32 -0.69 5.52
CA HIS A 215 14.73 0.71 5.47
C HIS A 215 13.59 1.61 5.01
N ILE A 216 13.45 2.77 5.65
CA ILE A 216 12.67 3.88 5.12
C ILE A 216 13.57 5.09 5.06
N LYS A 217 13.84 5.56 3.85
CA LYS A 217 14.68 6.72 3.60
C LYS A 217 13.82 7.86 3.09
N MET A 218 14.00 9.05 3.65
CA MET A 218 13.26 10.25 3.24
C MET A 218 14.22 11.43 3.11
N VAL A 219 14.02 12.24 2.09
CA VAL A 219 14.76 13.47 1.85
C VAL A 219 13.76 14.59 1.58
N ASP A 220 13.82 15.62 2.42
CA ASP A 220 13.08 16.86 2.26
C ASP A 220 14.06 18.04 2.14
N LYS A 221 13.53 19.26 2.12
CA LYS A 221 14.32 20.50 2.01
C LYS A 221 15.31 20.68 3.14
N GLU A 222 14.94 20.25 4.34
CA GLU A 222 15.59 20.62 5.59
C GLU A 222 16.42 19.47 6.15
N SER A 223 16.05 18.24 5.83
CA SER A 223 16.57 17.05 6.48
C SER A 223 16.56 15.80 5.59
N ARG A 224 17.37 14.84 6.01
CA ARG A 224 17.39 13.47 5.51
C ARG A 224 17.14 12.56 6.69
N LYS A 225 16.23 11.61 6.52
CA LYS A 225 15.82 10.69 7.57
C LYS A 225 16.00 9.25 7.09
N LEU A 226 16.47 8.40 7.99
CA LEU A 226 16.55 6.95 7.76
C LEU A 226 15.97 6.23 8.98
N ILE A 227 14.99 5.37 8.73
CA ILE A 227 14.43 4.45 9.70
C ILE A 227 14.93 3.06 9.33
N GLN A 228 15.58 2.36 10.26
CA GLN A 228 16.07 1.01 10.06
C GLN A 228 15.28 0.00 10.89
N GLY A 229 14.89 -1.10 10.25
CA GLY A 229 14.25 -2.26 10.88
C GLY A 229 12.96 -1.88 11.61
N LEU A 230 12.00 -1.32 10.87
CA LEU A 230 10.65 -1.10 11.36
C LEU A 230 9.88 -2.42 11.28
N LEU A 231 9.49 -2.93 12.44
CA LEU A 231 8.64 -4.08 12.61
C LEU A 231 7.36 -3.63 13.28
N GLY A 232 6.21 -4.05 12.76
CA GLY A 232 4.97 -3.76 13.46
C GLY A 232 3.88 -4.78 13.19
N ASN A 233 2.94 -4.80 14.13
CA ASN A 233 1.68 -5.47 13.97
C ASN A 233 0.55 -4.59 14.49
N CYS A 234 -0.60 -4.69 13.83
CA CYS A 234 -1.80 -3.95 14.15
C CYS A 234 -3.00 -4.89 14.01
N LYS A 235 -3.85 -4.95 15.03
CA LYS A 235 -5.06 -5.76 14.99
C LYS A 235 -6.17 -4.97 14.30
N MET A 236 -6.59 -5.45 13.15
CA MET A 236 -7.69 -4.92 12.38
C MET A 236 -9.02 -5.39 12.97
N LYS A 237 -10.05 -4.55 12.92
CA LYS A 237 -11.43 -4.97 13.18
C LYS A 237 -11.95 -5.68 11.93
N ALA A 238 -12.99 -6.51 12.08
CA ALA A 238 -13.55 -7.28 10.97
C ALA A 238 -14.08 -6.40 9.83
N ASP A 239 -14.50 -5.18 10.15
CA ASP A 239 -15.04 -4.15 9.26
C ASP A 239 -14.01 -3.09 8.86
N THR A 240 -12.72 -3.25 9.19
CA THR A 240 -11.71 -2.26 8.84
C THR A 240 -11.46 -2.28 7.34
N ASP A 241 -11.70 -1.15 6.68
CA ASP A 241 -11.34 -0.99 5.28
C ASP A 241 -9.85 -0.71 5.13
N LEU A 242 -9.11 -1.63 4.49
CA LEU A 242 -7.68 -1.48 4.22
C LEU A 242 -7.37 -0.39 3.18
N PHE A 243 -8.38 0.12 2.48
CA PHE A 243 -8.22 1.23 1.53
C PHE A 243 -8.50 2.60 2.18
N ASP A 244 -9.00 2.62 3.42
CA ASP A 244 -9.26 3.86 4.18
C ASP A 244 -8.21 4.02 5.28
N VAL A 245 -7.24 4.92 5.06
CA VAL A 245 -6.13 5.19 5.99
C VAL A 245 -6.64 5.53 7.40
N GLU A 246 -7.73 6.29 7.52
CA GLU A 246 -8.33 6.63 8.83
C GLU A 246 -8.87 5.40 9.57
N SER A 247 -9.43 4.44 8.83
CA SER A 247 -9.93 3.19 9.40
C SER A 247 -8.78 2.31 9.89
N ILE A 248 -7.66 2.28 9.15
CA ILE A 248 -6.43 1.62 9.60
C ILE A 248 -5.91 2.27 10.88
N ILE A 249 -5.84 3.60 10.92
CA ILE A 249 -5.38 4.34 12.11
C ILE A 249 -6.26 4.02 13.31
N ASP A 250 -7.59 4.11 13.17
CA ASP A 250 -8.52 3.78 14.26
C ASP A 250 -8.29 2.36 14.80
N ALA A 251 -8.18 1.38 13.90
CA ALA A 251 -7.89 0.00 14.29
C ALA A 251 -6.57 -0.11 15.06
N CYS A 252 -5.49 0.50 14.55
CA CYS A 252 -4.17 0.48 15.18
C CYS A 252 -4.11 1.24 16.51
N THR A 253 -4.96 2.24 16.72
CA THR A 253 -5.08 2.90 18.05
C THR A 253 -5.73 2.01 19.10
N THR A 254 -6.34 0.89 18.71
CA THR A 254 -6.90 -0.07 19.67
C THR A 254 -5.85 -1.07 20.12
N GLN A 255 -5.14 -1.68 19.16
CA GLN A 255 -4.08 -2.63 19.45
C GLN A 255 -3.00 -2.61 18.36
N MET A 256 -1.78 -2.22 18.77
CA MET A 256 -0.62 -2.12 17.88
C MET A 256 0.64 -2.42 18.66
N ALA A 257 1.63 -3.04 18.03
CA ALA A 257 2.99 -3.08 18.52
C ALA A 257 3.93 -2.67 17.39
N VAL A 258 4.86 -1.76 17.68
CA VAL A 258 5.86 -1.25 16.74
C VAL A 258 7.23 -1.30 17.40
N ASN A 259 8.22 -1.72 16.63
CA ASN A 259 9.63 -1.72 17.00
C ASN A 259 10.42 -1.07 15.86
N ILE A 260 11.27 -0.10 16.19
CA ILE A 260 12.23 0.49 15.26
C ILE A 260 13.62 0.29 15.86
N ARG A 261 14.51 -0.32 15.08
CA ARG A 261 15.90 -0.55 15.52
C ARG A 261 16.65 0.77 15.68
N ASN A 262 16.72 1.56 14.61
CA ASN A 262 17.44 2.83 14.61
C ASN A 262 16.69 3.90 13.82
N LEU A 263 16.84 5.15 14.25
CA LEU A 263 16.41 6.34 13.53
C LEU A 263 17.56 7.34 13.45
N PHE A 264 17.84 7.77 12.22
CA PHE A 264 18.89 8.73 11.89
C PHE A 264 18.29 9.97 11.26
N THR A 265 18.82 11.12 11.62
CA THR A 265 18.44 12.42 11.06
C THR A 265 19.70 13.20 10.74
N ASP A 266 19.80 13.71 9.51
CA ASP A 266 20.86 14.60 9.04
C ASP A 266 20.22 15.90 8.53
N GLU A 267 20.45 17.02 9.21
CA GLU A 267 19.85 18.35 8.92
C GLU A 267 20.51 19.06 7.73
N ARG A 268 21.05 18.30 6.77
CA ARG A 268 21.64 18.84 5.55
C ARG A 268 20.55 19.21 4.57
N ALA A 269 20.39 20.53 4.38
CA ALA A 269 19.45 21.07 3.43
C ALA A 269 19.67 20.54 2.00
N THR A 270 18.57 20.24 1.31
CA THR A 270 18.56 19.83 -0.10
C THR A 270 17.74 20.83 -0.91
N ARG A 271 18.24 21.25 -2.07
CA ARG A 271 17.55 22.22 -2.92
C ARG A 271 16.25 21.62 -3.46
N GLN A 272 15.14 22.35 -3.35
CA GLN A 272 13.83 21.95 -3.86
C GLN A 272 13.86 21.58 -5.36
N ASP A 273 14.58 22.37 -6.17
CA ASP A 273 14.76 22.09 -7.61
C ASP A 273 15.49 20.77 -7.90
N THR A 274 16.20 20.21 -6.93
CA THR A 274 16.85 18.89 -7.07
C THR A 274 15.87 17.77 -6.74
N LEU A 275 15.04 17.95 -5.72
CA LEU A 275 14.01 16.98 -5.32
C LEU A 275 12.92 16.81 -6.39
N LYS A 276 12.61 17.89 -7.13
CA LYS A 276 11.61 17.87 -8.21
C LYS A 276 12.08 17.21 -9.50
N ARG A 277 13.38 16.89 -9.66
CA ARG A 277 13.87 16.32 -10.93
C ARG A 277 13.47 14.87 -11.07
N ASN A 278 13.19 14.46 -12.30
CA ASN A 278 12.86 13.07 -12.63
C ASN A 278 14.07 12.13 -12.48
N ASP A 279 15.30 12.65 -12.57
CA ASP A 279 16.54 11.89 -12.39
C ASP A 279 17.03 11.85 -10.93
N PHE A 280 16.19 12.28 -9.98
CA PHE A 280 16.54 12.25 -8.56
C PHE A 280 16.76 10.81 -8.10
N ASN A 281 17.98 10.51 -7.63
CA ASN A 281 18.30 9.22 -7.05
C ASN A 281 18.57 9.37 -5.55
N ILE A 282 17.66 8.85 -4.73
CA ILE A 282 17.74 8.93 -3.26
C ILE A 282 18.99 8.22 -2.71
N ASN A 283 19.53 7.23 -3.43
CA ASN A 283 20.72 6.47 -3.00
C ASN A 283 21.99 7.33 -2.94
N HIS A 284 22.05 8.44 -3.66
CA HIS A 284 23.16 9.40 -3.57
C HIS A 284 23.18 10.19 -2.25
N TYR A 285 22.07 10.22 -1.51
CA TYR A 285 21.93 10.97 -0.28
C TYR A 285 22.23 10.10 0.93
N ARG A 286 23.50 9.80 1.17
CA ARG A 286 23.92 8.98 2.32
C ARG A 286 23.70 9.72 3.65
N ILE A 287 23.27 8.97 4.66
CA ILE A 287 23.15 9.41 6.06
C ILE A 287 24.26 8.73 6.84
N ASP A 288 24.86 9.44 7.79
CA ASP A 288 25.88 8.88 8.67
C ASP A 288 25.23 7.91 9.67
N GLU A 289 25.51 6.62 9.50
CA GLU A 289 24.96 5.54 10.32
C GLU A 289 25.76 5.28 11.61
N ASP A 290 26.91 5.93 11.81
CA ASP A 290 27.78 5.68 12.98
C ASP A 290 27.21 6.28 14.28
N LYS A 291 26.21 7.17 14.17
CA LYS A 291 25.63 7.88 15.32
C LYS A 291 24.11 8.03 15.21
N ALA A 292 23.39 6.92 15.30
CA ALA A 292 21.94 6.96 15.52
C ALA A 292 21.59 7.90 16.67
N GLY A 293 20.74 8.90 16.38
CA GLY A 293 20.23 9.82 17.41
C GLY A 293 19.23 9.11 18.33
N VAL A 294 18.52 8.13 17.78
CA VAL A 294 17.48 7.35 18.44
C VAL A 294 17.63 5.88 18.06
N SER A 295 17.52 4.98 19.04
CA SER A 295 17.61 3.53 18.87
C SER A 295 16.60 2.81 19.76
N ASP A 296 16.32 1.54 19.44
CA ASP A 296 15.45 0.64 20.21
C ASP A 296 14.09 1.27 20.56
N VAL A 297 13.43 1.91 19.58
CA VAL A 297 12.07 2.40 19.79
C VAL A 297 11.16 1.20 19.90
N ARG A 298 10.43 1.07 21.00
CA ARG A 298 9.39 0.07 21.17
C ARG A 298 8.14 0.80 21.62
N ALA A 299 7.06 0.65 20.88
CA ALA A 299 5.78 1.23 21.21
C ALA A 299 4.72 0.13 21.15
N SER A 300 3.84 0.09 22.13
CA SER A 300 2.69 -0.81 22.14
C SER A 300 1.46 -0.04 22.57
N ILE A 301 0.36 -0.25 21.87
CA ILE A 301 -0.96 0.22 22.24
C ILE A 301 -1.81 -1.00 22.58
N THR A 302 -2.50 -0.96 23.71
CA THR A 302 -3.50 -1.96 24.10
C THR A 302 -4.64 -1.25 24.79
N ASP A 303 -5.86 -1.43 24.27
CA ASP A 303 -7.06 -0.74 24.74
C ASP A 303 -6.84 0.78 24.83
N ARG A 304 -6.29 1.36 23.76
CA ARG A 304 -5.96 2.80 23.64
C ARG A 304 -4.93 3.31 24.65
N LYS A 305 -4.24 2.43 25.39
CA LYS A 305 -3.13 2.80 26.27
C LYS A 305 -1.82 2.59 25.54
N LEU A 306 -1.10 3.67 25.26
CA LEU A 306 0.26 3.64 24.74
C LEU A 306 1.24 3.40 25.88
N ALA A 307 2.15 2.47 25.68
CA ALA A 307 3.42 2.39 26.37
C ALA A 307 4.53 2.42 25.33
N ALA A 308 5.47 3.35 25.46
CA ALA A 308 6.63 3.40 24.57
C ALA A 308 7.94 3.59 25.34
N SER A 309 9.00 3.03 24.80
CA SER A 309 10.35 3.16 25.30
C SER A 309 11.29 3.44 24.14
N VAL A 310 12.27 4.31 24.35
CA VAL A 310 13.23 4.71 23.33
C VAL A 310 14.59 4.97 23.96
N ARG A 311 15.68 4.58 23.28
CA ARG A 311 17.03 4.95 23.67
C ARG A 311 17.48 6.15 22.86
N VAL A 312 17.79 7.25 23.54
CA VAL A 312 18.24 8.50 22.92
C VAL A 312 19.71 8.70 23.24
N ARG A 313 20.51 9.08 22.25
CA ARG A 313 21.93 9.37 22.45
C ARG A 313 22.09 10.83 22.87
N VAL A 314 22.56 11.07 24.09
CA VAL A 314 22.83 12.42 24.63
C VAL A 314 24.26 12.45 25.14
N LEU A 315 25.08 13.35 24.58
CA LEU A 315 26.49 13.52 24.95
C LEU A 315 27.30 12.20 24.93
N GLY A 316 27.01 11.32 23.97
CA GLY A 316 27.69 10.03 23.81
C GLY A 316 27.13 8.89 24.68
N MET A 317 26.22 9.17 25.62
CA MET A 317 25.54 8.15 26.42
C MET A 317 24.20 7.75 25.81
N ASN A 318 23.87 6.45 25.89
CA ASN A 318 22.55 5.95 25.51
C ASN A 318 21.63 5.97 26.73
N LEU A 319 20.59 6.79 26.68
CA LEU A 319 19.69 7.00 27.80
C LEU A 319 18.29 6.49 27.46
N LEU A 320 17.69 5.72 28.37
CA LEU A 320 16.33 5.22 28.21
C LEU A 320 15.32 6.29 28.59
N VAL A 321 14.39 6.55 27.68
CA VAL A 321 13.18 7.34 27.91
C VAL A 321 11.98 6.40 27.80
N THR A 322 11.06 6.46 28.75
CA THR A 322 9.80 5.71 28.67
C THR A 322 8.60 6.64 28.83
N ILE A 323 7.56 6.40 28.07
CA ILE A 323 6.31 7.17 28.12
C ILE A 323 5.12 6.22 28.22
N GLN A 324 4.09 6.67 28.93
CA GLN A 324 2.79 6.03 28.93
C GLN A 324 1.72 7.10 28.76
N GLY A 325 0.66 6.76 28.05
CA GLY A 325 -0.42 7.71 27.78
C GLY A 325 -1.67 7.06 27.22
N LEU A 326 -2.73 7.86 27.15
CA LEU A 326 -3.97 7.47 26.48
C LEU A 326 -3.94 8.03 25.06
N VAL A 327 -4.28 7.18 24.09
CA VAL A 327 -4.38 7.53 22.68
C VAL A 327 -5.85 7.66 22.34
N ASN A 328 -6.23 8.77 21.70
CA ASN A 328 -7.57 8.97 21.22
C ASN A 328 -7.54 9.45 19.77
N TRP A 329 -8.19 8.70 18.88
CA TRP A 329 -8.39 9.10 17.50
C TRP A 329 -9.76 9.76 17.36
N ASN A 330 -9.79 10.95 16.77
CA ASN A 330 -11.04 11.63 16.41
C ASN A 330 -11.14 11.68 14.89
N LYS A 331 -11.98 10.80 14.33
CA LYS A 331 -12.19 10.66 12.88
C LYS A 331 -12.73 11.93 12.23
N ASP A 332 -13.67 12.64 12.88
CA ASP A 332 -14.31 13.85 12.31
C ASP A 332 -13.33 15.02 12.12
N THR A 333 -12.24 15.02 12.88
CA THR A 333 -11.21 16.08 12.82
C THR A 333 -9.88 15.57 12.28
N SER A 334 -9.78 14.28 12.01
CA SER A 334 -8.53 13.57 11.67
C SER A 334 -7.38 13.88 12.64
N VAL A 335 -7.69 14.01 13.94
CA VAL A 335 -6.71 14.31 15.00
C VAL A 335 -6.45 13.10 15.87
N LEU A 336 -5.19 12.71 15.97
CA LEU A 336 -4.70 11.76 16.97
C LEU A 336 -4.20 12.53 18.20
N THR A 337 -4.78 12.25 19.36
CA THR A 337 -4.38 12.86 20.64
C THR A 337 -3.71 11.84 21.53
N LEU A 338 -2.48 12.14 21.98
CA LEU A 338 -1.79 11.41 23.04
C LEU A 338 -1.82 12.25 24.33
N ASP A 339 -2.49 11.75 25.35
CA ASP A 339 -2.47 12.29 26.71
C ASP A 339 -1.42 11.57 27.55
N VAL A 340 -0.30 12.24 27.83
CA VAL A 340 0.85 11.66 28.53
C VAL A 340 0.55 11.56 30.03
N THR A 341 0.30 10.35 30.48
CA THR A 341 0.00 10.05 31.90
C THR A 341 1.27 9.83 32.71
N HIS A 342 2.30 9.23 32.12
CA HIS A 342 3.59 9.01 32.80
C HIS A 342 4.75 9.21 31.83
N SER A 343 5.85 9.75 32.33
CA SER A 343 7.11 9.83 31.59
C SER A 343 8.27 9.59 32.56
N ARG A 344 9.28 8.87 32.08
CA ARG A 344 10.55 8.68 32.77
C ARG A 344 11.65 9.08 31.81
N LEU A 345 12.34 10.13 32.18
CA LEU A 345 13.50 10.67 31.50
C LEU A 345 14.79 10.01 32.04
N PRO A 346 15.94 10.28 31.42
CA PRO A 346 17.21 9.77 31.90
C PRO A 346 17.47 10.15 33.36
N LEU A 347 18.30 9.36 34.04
CA LEU A 347 18.65 9.55 35.46
C LEU A 347 17.45 9.40 36.43
N GLY A 348 16.33 8.83 35.97
CA GLY A 348 15.16 8.56 36.82
C GLY A 348 14.25 9.78 37.03
N ILE A 349 14.44 10.86 36.26
CA ILE A 349 13.61 12.06 36.36
C ILE A 349 12.20 11.76 35.84
N THR A 350 11.19 11.90 36.70
CA THR A 350 9.77 11.74 36.34
C THR A 350 9.10 13.10 36.22
N SER A 351 9.48 13.89 35.21
CA SER A 351 8.91 15.23 34.96
C SER A 351 8.22 15.28 33.60
N LYS A 352 6.89 15.39 33.62
CA LYS A 352 6.10 15.52 32.40
C LYS A 352 6.42 16.81 31.64
N GLY A 353 6.58 17.93 32.35
CA GLY A 353 6.91 19.22 31.73
C GLY A 353 8.26 19.18 31.01
N MET A 354 9.27 18.55 31.63
CA MET A 354 10.58 18.38 30.99
C MET A 354 10.49 17.44 29.78
N PHE A 355 9.71 16.36 29.88
CA PHE A 355 9.46 15.47 28.74
C PHE A 355 8.78 16.23 27.59
N MET A 356 7.74 17.00 27.87
CA MET A 356 7.03 17.80 26.87
C MET A 356 7.95 18.83 26.21
N SER A 357 8.87 19.43 26.97
CA SER A 357 9.88 20.33 26.40
C SER A 357 10.85 19.62 25.47
N ILE A 358 11.25 18.38 25.79
CA ILE A 358 12.09 17.53 24.93
C ILE A 358 11.30 17.12 23.69
N ALA A 359 10.07 16.63 23.85
CA ALA A 359 9.19 16.23 22.76
C ALA A 359 8.94 17.37 21.77
N LYS A 360 8.71 18.60 22.26
CA LYS A 360 8.62 19.80 21.42
C LYS A 360 9.83 20.04 20.54
N LYS A 361 11.02 19.72 21.03
CA LYS A 361 12.27 19.89 20.29
C LYS A 361 12.47 18.81 19.23
N PHE A 362 12.07 17.57 19.51
CA PHE A 362 12.35 16.42 18.65
C PHE A 362 11.20 16.03 17.71
N LEU A 363 9.96 16.41 18.04
CA LEU A 363 8.75 16.16 17.23
C LEU A 363 8.23 17.45 16.57
N ALA A 364 9.10 18.42 16.31
CA ALA A 364 8.69 19.67 15.68
C ALA A 364 8.21 19.41 14.24
N SER A 365 6.92 19.64 14.00
CA SER A 365 6.25 19.57 12.70
C SER A 365 4.99 20.41 12.77
N ASP A 366 4.59 21.03 11.65
CA ASP A 366 3.33 21.78 11.53
C ASP A 366 2.10 20.90 11.85
N MET A 367 2.22 19.59 11.65
CA MET A 367 1.20 18.58 11.98
C MET A 367 1.10 18.29 13.48
N ILE A 368 2.11 18.64 14.28
CA ILE A 368 2.19 18.29 15.70
C ILE A 368 1.97 19.54 16.56
N LYS A 369 0.80 19.61 17.18
CA LYS A 369 0.44 20.69 18.11
C LYS A 369 0.54 20.20 19.55
N PHE A 370 1.20 20.98 20.38
CA PHE A 370 1.32 20.72 21.81
C PHE A 370 0.26 21.52 22.56
N GLY A 371 -0.81 20.83 23.00
CA GLY A 371 -1.95 21.45 23.66
C GLY A 371 -1.65 21.93 25.09
N SER A 372 -2.66 22.51 25.75
CA SER A 372 -2.58 22.82 27.18
C SER A 372 -2.45 21.51 27.98
N GLY A 373 -1.49 21.46 28.91
CA GLY A 373 -1.18 20.26 29.71
C GLY A 373 -0.16 19.32 29.05
N ASN A 374 -0.36 18.00 29.22
CA ASN A 374 0.56 16.95 28.74
C ASN A 374 0.03 16.26 27.47
N LYS A 375 -0.66 17.02 26.61
CA LYS A 375 -1.30 16.51 25.39
C LYS A 375 -0.49 16.83 24.15
N ILE A 376 -0.35 15.84 23.28
CA ILE A 376 0.25 15.95 21.95
C ILE A 376 -0.86 15.65 20.95
N HIS A 377 -1.13 16.59 20.05
CA HIS A 377 -2.09 16.45 18.97
C HIS A 377 -1.34 16.30 17.66
N ILE A 378 -1.65 15.25 16.90
CA ILE A 378 -1.09 14.99 15.58
C ILE A 378 -2.26 15.11 14.60
N GLN A 379 -2.22 16.14 13.76
CA GLN A 379 -3.15 16.35 12.66
C GLN A 379 -2.64 15.54 11.46
N LEU A 380 -3.48 14.66 10.94
CA LEU A 380 -3.22 13.94 9.70
C LEU A 380 -3.91 14.63 8.53
#